data_AF-A0A494TJU5-F1
#
_entry.id   AF-A0A494TJU5-F1
#
_cell.length_a   1.000
_cell.length_b   1.000
_cell.length_c   1.000
_cell.angle_alpha   90.00
_cell.angle_beta   90.00
_cell.angle_gamma   90.00
#
_symmetry.space_group_name_H-M   'P 1'
#
loop_
_entity.id
_entity.type
_entity.pdbx_description
1 polymer ?
#
loop_
_entity_poly.entity_id
_entity_poly.type
_entity_poly.pdbx_seq_one_letter_code
_entity_poly.pdbx_strand_id
1 'polypeptide(L)' 'MYVSDHAVLRYIERVIGLDVEAVRVKIASPTVQKAVDFGCETVVLGTGQRIILHGDVAVTVLPKGARGTR' A
#
# COMPACT_ATOMS: atom_id res chain seq x y z
N MET A 1 12.88 25.81 5.20
CA MET A 1 13.00 24.60 6.05
C MET A 1 12.52 23.40 5.25
N TYR A 2 13.25 22.29 5.25
CA TYR A 2 12.89 21.06 4.53
C TYR A 2 12.42 19.99 5.52
N VAL A 3 11.45 19.18 5.10
CA VAL A 3 10.86 18.09 5.90
C VAL A 3 11.10 16.78 5.15
N SER A 4 11.60 15.76 5.83
CA SER A 4 11.84 14.44 5.24
C SER A 4 10.61 13.54 5.35
N ASP A 5 10.50 12.54 4.48
CA ASP A 5 9.43 11.53 4.54
C ASP A 5 9.41 10.78 5.87
N HIS A 6 10.58 10.56 6.47
CA HIS A 6 10.68 9.97 7.81
C HIS A 6 9.98 10.82 8.87
N ALA A 7 10.16 12.14 8.84
CA ALA A 7 9.49 13.05 9.78
C ALA A 7 7.97 13.03 9.57
N VAL A 8 7.50 12.98 8.32
CA VAL A 8 6.07 12.85 7.98
C VAL A 8 5.48 11.56 8.55
N LEU A 9 6.14 10.42 8.33
CA LEU A 9 5.68 9.12 8.85
C LEU A 9 5.60 9.11 10.39
N ARG A 10 6.62 9.63 11.08
CA ARG A 10 6.62 9.70 12.55
C ARG A 10 5.51 10.62 13.08
N TYR A 11 5.21 11.71 12.39
CA TYR A 11 4.12 12.60 12.77
C TYR A 11 2.75 11.91 12.61
N ILE A 12 2.55 11.19 11.50
CA ILE A 12 1.33 10.41 11.27
C ILE A 12 1.12 9.35 12.37
N GLU A 13 2.18 8.61 12.73
CA GLU A 13 2.09 7.58 13.76
C GLU A 13 1.85 8.15 15.16
N ARG A 14 2.62 9.17 15.55
CA ARG A 14 2.69 9.62 16.95
C ARG A 14 1.73 10.76 17.29
N VAL A 15 1.38 11.59 16.31
CA VAL A 15 0.54 12.78 16.53
C VAL A 15 -0.87 12.56 15.99
N ILE A 16 -1.00 12.04 14.77
CA ILE A 16 -2.31 11.70 14.20
C ILE A 16 -2.84 10.39 14.79
N GLY A 17 -1.97 9.51 15.29
CA GLY A 17 -2.35 8.25 15.92
C GLY A 17 -2.71 7.14 14.93
N LEU A 18 -2.20 7.23 13.70
CA LEU A 18 -2.42 6.18 12.70
C LEU A 18 -1.50 4.99 12.97
N ASP A 19 -2.08 3.80 13.14
CA ASP A 19 -1.33 2.56 13.25
C ASP A 19 -0.82 2.11 11.87
N VAL A 20 0.41 2.50 11.55
CA VAL A 20 1.07 2.18 10.27
C VAL A 20 1.32 0.68 10.13
N GLU A 21 1.55 -0.06 11.22
CA GLU A 21 1.76 -1.51 11.15
C GLU A 21 0.45 -2.24 10.83
N ALA A 22 -0.67 -1.80 11.41
CA ALA A 22 -1.99 -2.30 11.00
C ALA A 22 -2.30 -2.01 9.53
N VAL A 23 -1.85 -0.87 9.00
CA VAL A 23 -1.96 -0.56 7.56
C VAL A 23 -1.10 -1.52 6.72
N ARG A 24 0.14 -1.83 7.13
CA ARG A 24 0.98 -2.81 6.43
C ARG A 24 0.32 -4.19 6.38
N VAL A 25 -0.24 -4.66 7.49
CA VAL A 25 -0.95 -5.96 7.54
C VAL A 25 -2.15 -5.98 6.59
N LYS A 26 -2.89 -4.87 6.49
CA LYS A 26 -4.01 -4.76 5.54
C LYS A 26 -3.55 -4.81 4.08
N ILE A 27 -2.40 -4.20 3.76
CA ILE A 27 -1.81 -4.25 2.41
C ILE A 27 -1.31 -5.66 2.11
N ALA A 28 -0.59 -6.29 3.05
CA ALA A 28 -0.09 -7.66 2.95
C ALA A 28 -1.18 -8.73 3.18
N SER A 29 -2.39 -8.47 2.68
CA SER A 29 -3.53 -9.38 2.81
C SER A 29 -3.29 -10.72 2.09
N PRO A 30 -3.98 -11.81 2.48
CA PRO A 30 -3.87 -13.11 1.80
C PRO A 30 -4.15 -13.06 0.30
N THR A 31 -4.99 -12.12 -0.16
CA THR A 31 -5.26 -11.89 -1.58
C THR A 31 -4.04 -11.37 -2.32
N VAL A 32 -3.29 -10.46 -1.71
CA VAL A 32 -2.04 -9.92 -2.27
C VAL A 32 -0.96 -10.98 -2.27
N GLN A 33 -0.84 -11.76 -1.19
CA GLN A 33 0.12 -12.87 -1.14
C GLN A 33 -0.10 -13.86 -2.28
N LYS A 34 -1.35 -14.30 -2.50
CA LYS A 34 -1.68 -15.18 -3.63
C LYS A 34 -1.31 -14.56 -4.97
N ALA A 35 -1.53 -13.25 -5.13
CA ALA A 35 -1.17 -12.59 -6.38
C ALA A 35 0.33 -12.53 -6.61
N VAL A 36 1.14 -12.37 -5.56
CA VAL A 36 2.60 -12.53 -5.63
C VAL A 36 2.95 -13.95 -6.05
N ASP A 37 2.32 -14.97 -5.46
CA ASP A 37 2.57 -16.37 -5.80
C ASP A 37 2.22 -16.69 -7.28
N PHE A 38 1.22 -16.00 -7.85
CA PHE A 38 0.86 -16.08 -9.27
C PHE A 38 1.73 -15.23 -10.20
N GLY A 39 2.61 -14.38 -9.67
CA GLY A 39 3.43 -13.45 -10.45
C GLY A 39 2.64 -12.27 -11.05
N CYS A 40 1.55 -11.85 -10.41
CA CYS A 40 0.74 -10.72 -10.86
C CYS A 40 1.43 -9.38 -10.56
N GLU A 41 1.42 -8.45 -11.52
CA GLU A 41 1.91 -7.08 -11.30
C GLU A 41 0.85 -6.17 -10.65
N THR A 42 -0.41 -6.59 -10.59
CA THR A 42 -1.52 -5.76 -10.11
C THR A 42 -2.62 -6.60 -9.47
N VAL A 43 -3.13 -6.12 -8.34
CA VAL A 43 -4.19 -6.76 -7.56
C VAL A 43 -5.29 -5.76 -7.25
N VAL A 44 -6.56 -6.16 -7.39
CA VAL A 44 -7.69 -5.36 -6.91
C VAL A 44 -8.24 -6.02 -5.65
N LEU A 45 -8.22 -5.30 -4.54
CA LEU A 45 -8.79 -5.76 -3.27
C LEU A 45 -10.32 -5.80 -3.34
N GLY A 46 -10.97 -6.59 -2.49
CA GLY A 46 -12.44 -6.65 -2.41
C GLY A 46 -13.10 -5.30 -2.08
N THR A 47 -12.36 -4.40 -1.42
CA THR A 47 -12.75 -3.01 -1.12
C THR A 47 -12.56 -2.04 -2.31
N GLY A 48 -11.99 -2.52 -3.43
CA GLY A 48 -11.89 -1.80 -4.70
C GLY A 48 -10.60 -1.01 -4.91
N GLN A 49 -9.71 -0.93 -3.92
CA GLN A 49 -8.36 -0.37 -4.11
C GLN A 49 -7.53 -1.30 -4.99
N ARG A 50 -6.61 -0.70 -5.73
CA ARG A 50 -5.67 -1.43 -6.58
C ARG A 50 -4.27 -1.33 -6.00
N ILE A 51 -3.61 -2.46 -5.87
CA ILE A 51 -2.22 -2.56 -5.42
C ILE A 51 -1.38 -2.90 -6.64
N ILE A 52 -0.31 -2.13 -6.85
CA ILE A 52 0.72 -2.40 -7.85
C ILE A 52 1.87 -3.10 -7.15
N LEU A 53 2.29 -4.22 -7.74
CA LEU A 53 3.37 -5.05 -7.27
C LEU A 53 4.58 -4.92 -8.20
N HIS A 54 5.77 -4.99 -7.62
CA HIS A 54 7.02 -5.18 -8.35
C HIS A 54 7.74 -6.36 -7.72
N GLY A 55 7.63 -7.53 -8.36
CA GLY A 55 8.00 -8.80 -7.73
C GLY A 55 7.10 -9.09 -6.53
N ASP A 56 7.71 -9.25 -5.36
CA ASP A 56 7.05 -9.51 -4.07
C ASP A 56 6.74 -8.23 -3.27
N VAL A 57 7.05 -7.05 -3.81
CA VAL A 57 6.90 -5.77 -3.11
C VAL A 57 5.67 -5.00 -3.60
N ALA A 58 4.79 -4.62 -2.67
CA ALA A 58 3.75 -3.63 -2.93
C ALA A 58 4.35 -2.22 -3.00
N VAL A 59 4.35 -1.61 -4.18
CA VAL A 59 4.99 -0.31 -4.43
C VAL A 59 4.00 0.85 -4.41
N THR A 60 2.75 0.61 -4.82
CA THR A 60 1.72 1.66 -4.92
C THR A 60 0.35 1.12 -4.58
N VAL A 61 -0.44 1.91 -3.85
CA VAL A 61 -1.87 1.65 -3.61
C VAL A 61 -2.68 2.79 -4.24
N LEU A 62 -3.49 2.45 -5.24
CA LEU A 62 -4.40 3.36 -5.91
C LEU A 62 -5.81 3.23 -5.32
N PRO A 63 -6.53 4.36 -5.16
CA PRO A 63 -7.90 4.33 -4.68
C PRO A 63 -8.84 3.69 -5.70
N LYS A 64 -10.02 3.29 -5.24
CA LYS A 64 -11.05 2.71 -6.10
C LYS A 64 -11.39 3.65 -7.25
N GLY A 65 -11.37 3.12 -8.47
CA GLY A 65 -11.70 3.87 -9.68
C GLY A 65 -10.58 4.75 -10.24
N ALA A 66 -9.42 4.84 -9.57
CA ALA A 66 -8.26 5.49 -10.17
C ALA A 66 -7.70 4.62 -11.31
N ARG A 67 -7.50 5.23 -12.48
CA ARG A 67 -6.65 4.65 -13.53
C ARG A 67 -5.21 4.98 -13.18
N GLY A 68 -4.38 3.96 -13.00
CA GLY A 68 -2.94 4.17 -12.92
C GLY A 68 -2.48 4.81 -14.22
N THR A 69 -1.93 6.02 -14.14
CA THR A 69 -1.15 6.59 -15.24
C THR A 69 0.08 5.71 -15.41
N ARG A 70 0.14 5.02 -16.56
CA ARG A 70 1.35 4.36 -17.05
C ARG A 70 2.42 5.39 -17.36
#